data_AF-A0A1A6GYQ6-F1
#
_entry.id   AF-A0A1A6GYQ6-F1
#
_cell.length_a   1.000
_cell.length_b   1.000
_cell.length_c   1.000
_cell.angle_alpha   90.00
_cell.angle_beta   90.00
_cell.angle_gamma   90.00
#
_symmetry.space_group_name_H-M   'P 1'
#
loop_
_entity.id
_entity.type
_entity.pdbx_description
1 polymer ?
#
loop_
_entity_poly.entity_id
_entity_poly.type
_entity_poly.pdbx_seq_one_letter_code
_entity_poly.pdbx_strand_id
1 'polypeptide(L)' 'MGTHPKYLEMMELDIGDATQVYIAFLVYLDLMESKSWHEVNCVGIPELQLICLLGTEIEGEGLQTVVPTPISASLSHN' A
#
# COMPACT_ATOMS: atom_id res chain seq x y z
N MET A 1 -3.04 -5.35 -19.42
CA MET A 1 -2.03 -5.09 -18.38
C MET A 1 -1.50 -6.42 -17.90
N GLY A 2 -0.17 -6.58 -17.72
CA GLY A 2 0.35 -7.78 -17.07
C GLY A 2 -0.20 -7.87 -15.65
N THR A 3 -0.80 -8.99 -15.29
CA THR A 3 -1.39 -9.22 -13.97
C THR A 3 -0.28 -9.50 -12.97
N HIS A 4 0.29 -8.45 -12.38
CA HIS A 4 1.28 -8.60 -11.31
C HIS A 4 0.61 -9.29 -10.10
N PRO A 5 1.19 -10.36 -9.52
CA PRO A 5 0.55 -11.11 -8.43
C PRO A 5 0.14 -10.23 -7.24
N LYS A 6 1.02 -9.31 -6.84
CA LYS A 6 0.71 -8.37 -5.74
C LYS A 6 -0.41 -7.39 -6.07
N TYR A 7 -0.57 -7.02 -7.34
CA TYR A 7 -1.67 -6.15 -7.77
C TYR A 7 -3.01 -6.90 -7.70
N LEU A 8 -3.02 -8.19 -8.05
CA LEU A 8 -4.19 -9.05 -7.87
C LEU A 8 -4.57 -9.20 -6.39
N GLU A 9 -3.59 -9.49 -5.53
CA GLU A 9 -3.79 -9.59 -4.07
C GLU A 9 -4.40 -8.31 -3.49
N MET A 10 -3.94 -7.14 -3.92
CA MET A 10 -4.50 -5.85 -3.48
C MET A 10 -5.94 -5.62 -4.00
N MET A 11 -6.29 -6.11 -5.19
CA MET A 11 -7.68 -6.06 -5.66
C MET A 11 -8.61 -6.97 -4.85
N GLU A 12 -8.08 -8.08 -4.31
CA GLU A 12 -8.85 -9.02 -3.48
C GLU A 12 -9.13 -8.47 -2.06
N LEU A 13 -8.49 -7.37 -1.66
CA LEU A 13 -8.77 -6.66 -0.39
C LEU A 13 -10.12 -5.92 -0.38
N ASP A 14 -10.89 -6.01 -1.47
CA ASP A 14 -12.25 -5.46 -1.63
C ASP A 14 -12.39 -3.98 -1.27
N ILE A 15 -11.36 -3.19 -1.60
CA ILE A 15 -11.41 -1.74 -1.48
C ILE A 15 -12.13 -1.17 -2.70
N GLY A 16 -13.27 -0.52 -2.46
CA GLY A 16 -14.16 0.02 -3.50
C GLY A 16 -13.58 1.13 -4.39
N ASP A 17 -12.32 1.51 -4.21
CA ASP A 17 -11.60 2.48 -5.04
C ASP A 17 -10.41 1.83 -5.77
N ALA A 18 -10.57 1.64 -7.08
CA ALA A 18 -9.51 1.13 -7.95
C ALA A 18 -8.28 2.07 -7.98
N THR A 19 -8.46 3.36 -7.70
CA THR A 19 -7.37 4.33 -7.58
C THR A 19 -6.50 4.00 -6.39
N GLN A 20 -7.09 3.64 -5.25
CA GLN A 20 -6.36 3.22 -4.05
C GLN A 20 -5.52 1.97 -4.32
N VAL A 21 -6.08 0.97 -4.99
CA VAL A 21 -5.34 -0.23 -5.39
C VAL A 21 -4.13 0.14 -6.27
N TYR A 22 -4.34 1.00 -7.26
CA TYR A 22 -3.27 1.43 -8.15
C TYR A 22 -2.18 2.22 -7.44
N ILE A 23 -2.55 3.18 -6.59
CA ILE A 23 -1.59 4.00 -5.82
C ILE A 23 -0.84 3.14 -4.79
N ALA A 24 -1.53 2.25 -4.08
CA ALA A 24 -0.90 1.31 -3.16
C ALA A 24 0.11 0.40 -3.87
N PHE A 25 -0.22 -0.05 -5.08
CA PHE A 25 0.70 -0.86 -5.88
C PHE A 25 1.95 -0.08 -6.30
N LEU A 26 1.81 1.17 -6.75
CA LEU A 26 2.97 2.01 -7.09
C LEU A 26 3.88 2.26 -5.88
N VAL A 27 3.29 2.52 -4.71
CA VAL A 27 4.07 2.72 -3.48
C VAL A 27 4.74 1.41 -3.05
N TYR A 28 4.05 0.27 -3.14
CA TYR A 28 4.65 -1.03 -2.85
C TYR A 28 5.89 -1.30 -3.70
N LEU A 29 5.83 -1.01 -5.01
CA LEU A 29 6.99 -1.15 -5.88
C LEU A 29 8.14 -0.24 -5.45
N ASP A 30 7.86 1.01 -5.07
CA ASP A 30 8.89 1.92 -4.55
C ASP A 30 9.52 1.39 -3.24
N LEU A 31 8.71 0.89 -2.31
CA LEU A 31 9.22 0.33 -1.05
C LEU A 31 10.12 -0.88 -1.29
N MET A 32 9.71 -1.81 -2.17
CA MET A 32 10.44 -3.05 -2.43
C MET A 32 11.64 -2.87 -3.36
N GLU A 33 11.50 -2.08 -4.43
CA GLU A 33 12.53 -1.96 -5.48
C GLU A 33 13.47 -0.77 -5.23
N SER A 34 12.93 0.42 -4.91
CA SER A 34 13.76 1.61 -4.69
C SER A 34 14.35 1.63 -3.28
N LYS A 35 13.50 1.43 -2.26
CA LYS A 35 13.90 1.49 -0.85
C LYS A 35 14.41 0.17 -0.31
N SER A 36 14.22 -0.93 -1.04
CA SER A 36 14.71 -2.26 -0.67
C SER A 36 14.25 -2.72 0.73
N TRP A 37 12.99 -2.46 1.07
CA TRP A 37 12.41 -2.93 2.33
C TRP A 37 12.47 -4.45 2.43
N HIS A 38 12.71 -4.94 3.64
CA HIS A 38 12.79 -6.37 3.92
C HIS A 38 11.45 -7.09 3.65
N GLU A 39 10.35 -6.55 4.19
CA GLU A 39 9.02 -7.11 4.02
C GLU A 39 7.97 -6.00 3.97
N VAL A 40 6.98 -6.15 3.07
CA VAL A 40 5.81 -5.27 2.98
C VAL A 40 4.54 -6.11 2.80
N ASN A 41 3.63 -6.00 3.77
CA ASN A 41 2.30 -6.57 3.78
C ASN A 41 1.26 -5.51 3.38
N CYS A 42 0.13 -5.95 2.82
CA CYS A 42 -0.95 -5.07 2.40
C CYS A 42 -2.20 -5.36 3.24
N VAL A 43 -2.79 -4.32 3.81
CA VAL A 43 -3.99 -4.44 4.64
C VAL A 43 -5.06 -3.51 4.10
N GLY A 44 -6.20 -4.07 3.73
CA GLY A 44 -7.39 -3.29 3.40
C GLY A 44 -8.07 -2.79 4.68
N ILE A 45 -8.48 -1.53 4.68
CA ILE A 45 -9.30 -0.92 5.72
C ILE A 45 -10.63 -0.51 5.07
N PRO A 46 -11.64 -1.41 5.07
CA PRO A 46 -12.91 -1.16 4.40
C PRO A 46 -13.65 0.06 4.93
N GLU A 47 -13.54 0.34 6.24
CA GLU A 47 -14.22 1.47 6.89
C GLU A 47 -13.73 2.82 6.38
N LEU A 48 -12.48 2.89 5.95
CA LEU A 48 -11.86 4.08 5.38
C LEU A 48 -11.76 4.01 3.84
N GLN A 49 -12.07 2.86 3.26
CA GLN A 49 -11.84 2.55 1.84
C GLN A 49 -10.38 2.78 1.41
N LEU A 50 -9.43 2.38 2.26
CA LEU A 50 -7.99 2.57 2.03
C LEU A 50 -7.24 1.24 2.06
N ILE A 51 -6.08 1.20 1.43
CA ILE A 51 -5.08 0.14 1.62
C ILE A 51 -3.92 0.74 2.41
N CYS A 52 -3.47 0.07 3.46
CA CYS A 52 -2.24 0.39 4.16
C CYS A 52 -1.15 -0.62 3.83
N LEU A 53 0.09 -0.14 3.74
CA LEU A 53 1.28 -0.96 3.58
C LEU A 53 1.97 -1.03 4.94
N LEU A 54 2.08 -2.23 5.49
CA LEU A 54 2.71 -2.50 6.78
C LEU A 54 3.97 -3.29 6.54
N GLY A 55 5.11 -2.82 7.01
CA GLY A 55 6.36 -3.48 6.71
C GLY A 55 7.51 -3.06 7.59
N THR A 56 8.66 -3.67 7.34
CA THR A 56 9.92 -3.35 8.00
C THR A 56 10.96 -3.06 6.95
N GLU A 57 11.65 -1.93 7.08
CA GLU A 57 12.75 -1.58 6.18
C GLU A 57 13.94 -2.52 6.40
N ILE A 58 14.33 -2.75 7.66
CA ILE A 58 15.39 -3.68 8.06
C ILE A 58 14.80 -4.81 8.92
N GLU A 59 15.30 -6.03 8.73
CA GLU A 59 14.92 -7.19 9.54
C GLU A 59 15.16 -6.92 11.03
N GLY A 60 14.13 -7.11 11.87
CA GLY A 60 14.20 -6.89 13.31
C GLY A 60 13.95 -5.45 13.79
N GLU A 61 13.70 -4.51 12.87
CA GLU A 61 13.20 -3.18 13.24
C GLU A 61 11.70 -3.17 13.58
N GLY A 62 11.23 -2.04 14.11
CA GLY A 62 9.82 -1.82 14.38
C GLY A 62 8.98 -1.78 13.11
N LEU A 63 7.73 -2.24 13.22
CA LEU A 63 6.77 -2.20 12.12
C LEU A 63 6.46 -0.74 11.74
N GLN A 64 6.66 -0.41 10.48
CA GLN A 64 6.31 0.88 9.90
C GLN A 64 4.99 0.77 9.13
N THR A 65 4.20 1.85 9.16
CA THR A 65 2.93 1.97 8.44
C THR A 65 3.03 3.07 7.41
N VAL A 66 2.75 2.74 6.15
CA VAL A 66 2.69 3.67 5.03
C VAL A 66 1.26 3.70 4.51
N VAL A 67 0.70 4.91 4.37
CA VAL A 67 -0.64 5.14 3.81
C VAL A 67 -0.47 5.75 2.41
N PRO A 68 -0.64 4.95 1.34
CA PRO A 68 -0.58 5.43 -0.04
C PRO A 68 -1.64 6.51 -0.26
N THR A 69 -1.20 7.72 -0.60
CA THR A 69 -2.08 8.88 -0.75
C THR A 69 -1.88 9.49 -2.14
N PRO A 70 -2.93 9.63 -2.96
CA PRO A 70 -2.83 10.31 -4.25
C PRO A 70 -2.37 11.77 -4.07
N ILE A 71 -1.62 12.29 -5.03
CA ILE A 71 -1.19 13.71 -5.00
C ILE A 71 -2.36 14.71 -5.05
N SER A 72 -3.50 14.28 -5.59
CA SER A 72 -4.75 15.05 -5.62
C SER A 72 -5.54 14.98 -4.33
N ALA A 73 -5.21 14.06 -3.41
CA ALA A 73 -5.92 13.91 -2.16
C ALA A 73 -5.49 15.00 -1.17
N SER A 74 -6.45 15.42 -0.34
CA SER A 74 -6.20 16.39 0.74
C SER A 74 -6.15 15.65 2.07
N LEU A 75 -5.09 15.88 2.84
CA LEU A 75 -4.97 15.37 4.20
C LEU A 75 -5.54 16.39 5.18
N SER A 76 -6.47 15.95 6.03
CA SER A 76 -7.03 16.77 7.10
C SER A 76 -6.78 16.11 8.45
N HIS A 77 -6.67 16.94 9.48
CA HIS A 77 -6.66 16.53 10.88
C HIS A 77 -7.84 17.25 11.52
N ASN A 78 -8.89 16.51 11.89
CA ASN A 78 -10.05 17.06 12.59
C ASN A 78 -9.71 17.30 14.06
#